data_AF-A0A7V9Q8G7-F1
#
_entry.id   AF-A0A7V9Q8G7-F1
#
_cell.length_a   1.000
_cell.length_b   1.000
_cell.length_c   1.000
_cell.angle_alpha   90.00
_cell.angle_beta   90.00
_cell.angle_gamma   90.00
#
_symmetry.space_group_name_H-M   'P 1'
#
loop_
_entity.id
_entity.type
_entity.pdbx_description
1 polymer ?
#
loop_
_entity_poly.entity_id
_entity_poly.type
_entity_poly.pdbx_seq_one_letter_code
_entity_poly.pdbx_strand_id
1 'polypeptide(L)'
;GALATVEGTIGHVETPPRRLIEAAADFIPARVICFTSVVTRDAAGRLRTHALFAGDFREAFRRATEVSRFVHIKYTGRKYRRVIALLDEHYDELWVGGKASYRLGGIIEEGGELLIYAPHLRCISETHGAMIEKYGYAPLERVRELVAESAELQANLCVAAHLTQVAYAGRRDESGRIVPRYQITLAAAVDEATCRRVNLGWMDYRKFQRADYDNDPDTLVVERAGRDLYLVEPAAPST
;
A
#
# COMPACT_ATOMS: atom_id res chain seq x y z
N GLY A 1 -0.64 -10.30 10.37
CA GLY A 1 -0.35 -9.14 9.50
C GLY A 1 -1.62 -8.33 9.31
N ALA A 2 -2.48 -8.73 8.36
CA ALA A 2 -3.71 -8.01 8.00
C ALA A 2 -4.66 -7.69 9.18
N LEU A 3 -4.75 -8.56 10.20
CA LEU A 3 -5.56 -8.29 11.40
C LEU A 3 -5.09 -7.06 12.22
N ALA A 4 -3.83 -6.65 12.08
CA ALA A 4 -3.29 -5.44 12.70
C ALA A 4 -3.48 -4.19 11.81
N THR A 5 -4.23 -4.32 10.71
CA THR A 5 -4.51 -3.30 9.68
C THR A 5 -3.27 -2.73 9.00
N VAL A 6 -3.47 -1.98 7.91
CA VAL A 6 -2.38 -1.23 7.28
C VAL A 6 -1.88 -0.15 8.24
N GLU A 7 -2.78 0.65 8.82
CA GLU A 7 -2.44 1.75 9.74
C GLU A 7 -1.70 1.27 10.98
N GLY A 8 -2.02 0.10 11.54
CA GLY A 8 -1.30 -0.45 12.70
C GLY A 8 0.01 -1.17 12.34
N THR A 9 0.43 -1.21 11.08
CA THR A 9 1.64 -1.94 10.66
C THR A 9 2.61 -1.11 9.82
N ILE A 10 2.15 -0.36 8.83
CA ILE A 10 3.04 0.36 7.92
C ILE A 10 3.70 1.54 8.64
N GLY A 11 5.02 1.67 8.52
CA GLY A 11 5.78 2.70 9.24
C GLY A 11 6.03 2.40 10.72
N HIS A 12 5.49 1.31 11.26
CA HIS A 12 5.75 0.86 12.64
C HIS A 12 6.86 -0.20 12.69
N VAL A 13 7.77 -0.07 13.65
CA VAL A 13 8.93 -0.96 13.79
C VAL A 13 8.51 -2.30 14.40
N GLU A 14 7.82 -2.26 15.53
CA GLU A 14 7.43 -3.44 16.30
C GLU A 14 6.03 -3.90 15.91
N THR A 15 5.96 -4.86 14.99
CA THR A 15 4.69 -5.39 14.47
C THR A 15 4.59 -6.90 14.64
N PRO A 16 3.38 -7.50 14.64
CA PRO A 16 3.25 -8.95 14.70
C PRO A 16 4.01 -9.69 13.58
N PRO A 17 3.97 -9.25 12.29
CA PRO A 17 4.82 -9.84 11.25
C PRO A 17 6.31 -9.72 11.54
N ARG A 18 6.78 -8.57 12.08
CA ARG A 18 8.20 -8.39 12.43
C ARG A 18 8.64 -9.41 13.48
N ARG A 19 7.86 -9.56 14.56
CA ARG A 19 8.13 -10.54 15.63
C ARG A 19 8.11 -11.97 15.11
N LEU A 20 7.16 -12.30 14.23
CA LEU A 20 7.11 -13.62 13.58
C LEU A 20 8.38 -13.92 12.78
N ILE A 21 8.84 -12.98 11.96
CA ILE A 21 10.06 -13.17 11.16
C ILE A 21 11.29 -13.27 12.06
N GLU A 22 11.39 -12.45 13.12
CA GLU A 22 12.50 -12.55 14.07
C GLU A 22 12.51 -13.90 14.80
N ALA A 23 11.34 -14.38 15.24
CA ALA A 23 11.22 -15.70 15.87
C ALA A 23 11.57 -16.83 14.90
N ALA A 24 11.16 -16.73 13.63
CA ALA A 24 11.54 -17.70 12.60
C ALA A 24 13.06 -17.70 12.34
N ALA A 25 13.70 -16.53 12.40
CA ALA A 25 15.15 -16.41 12.23
C ALA A 25 15.93 -17.08 13.37
N ASP A 26 15.37 -17.19 14.58
CA ASP A 26 16.01 -17.92 15.69
C ASP A 26 16.13 -19.43 15.44
N PHE A 27 15.33 -19.99 14.54
CA PHE A 27 15.43 -21.40 14.14
C PHE A 27 16.56 -21.66 13.14
N ILE A 28 17.24 -20.64 12.65
CA ILE A 28 18.38 -20.79 11.73
C ILE A 28 19.61 -21.19 12.56
N PRO A 29 20.17 -22.41 12.39
CA PRO A 29 21.27 -22.88 13.24
C PRO A 29 22.57 -22.11 13.00
N ALA A 30 22.74 -21.54 11.81
CA ALA A 30 23.92 -20.77 11.44
C ALA A 30 23.90 -19.39 12.11
N ARG A 31 25.09 -18.86 12.43
CA ARG A 31 25.24 -17.46 12.86
C ARG A 31 24.77 -16.54 11.73
N VAL A 32 23.68 -15.81 11.97
CA VAL A 32 23.17 -14.79 11.05
C VAL A 32 23.92 -13.48 11.26
N ILE A 33 24.53 -12.97 10.19
CA ILE A 33 25.10 -11.61 10.14
C ILE A 33 24.28 -10.84 9.11
N CYS A 34 23.61 -9.78 9.55
CA CYS A 34 22.72 -8.98 8.71
C CYS A 34 23.43 -7.73 8.22
N PHE A 35 23.24 -7.40 6.94
CA PHE A 35 23.61 -6.12 6.34
C PHE A 35 22.33 -5.41 5.90
N THR A 36 21.92 -4.38 6.65
CA THR A 36 20.71 -3.62 6.38
C THR A 36 21.07 -2.25 5.85
N SER A 37 20.74 -1.99 4.59
CA SER A 37 20.97 -0.69 3.96
C SER A 37 19.68 0.12 3.86
N VAL A 38 19.81 1.44 4.01
CA VAL A 38 18.74 2.42 3.78
C VAL A 38 19.07 3.15 2.51
N VAL A 39 18.26 2.96 1.46
CA VAL A 39 18.57 3.45 0.11
C VAL A 39 17.38 4.19 -0.48
N THR A 40 17.63 5.29 -1.18
CA THR A 40 16.65 5.96 -2.05
C THR A 40 17.13 5.98 -3.49
N ARG A 41 16.30 6.46 -4.41
CA ARG A 41 16.72 6.82 -5.77
C ARG A 41 16.63 8.32 -5.98
N ASP A 42 17.62 8.90 -6.65
CA ASP A 42 17.57 10.31 -7.05
C ASP A 42 16.66 10.55 -8.27
N ALA A 43 16.56 11.80 -8.71
CA ALA A 43 15.76 12.17 -9.89
C ALA A 43 16.21 11.42 -11.16
N ALA A 44 17.52 11.13 -11.29
CA ALA A 44 18.09 10.35 -12.39
C ALA A 44 17.96 8.82 -12.21
N GLY A 45 17.29 8.35 -11.14
CA GLY A 45 17.06 6.94 -10.86
C GLY A 45 18.25 6.22 -10.20
N ARG A 46 19.34 6.92 -9.89
CA ARG A 46 20.54 6.34 -9.28
C ARG A 46 20.31 6.06 -7.81
N LEU A 47 20.83 4.92 -7.33
CA LEU A 47 20.76 4.54 -5.92
C LEU A 47 21.62 5.47 -5.08
N ARG A 48 21.06 5.94 -3.96
CA ARG A 48 21.75 6.67 -2.92
C ARG A 48 21.61 5.92 -1.61
N THR A 49 22.73 5.48 -1.04
CA THR A 49 22.76 4.87 0.29
C THR A 49 22.86 5.96 1.36
N HIS A 50 21.93 5.96 2.30
CA HIS A 50 21.89 6.87 3.46
C HIS A 50 22.52 6.24 4.71
N ALA A 51 22.43 4.92 4.84
CA ALA A 51 23.04 4.18 5.93
C ALA A 51 23.26 2.71 5.54
N LEU A 52 24.23 2.08 6.19
CA LEU A 52 24.45 0.63 6.19
C LEU A 52 24.76 0.20 7.62
N PHE A 53 23.98 -0.73 8.15
CA PHE A 53 24.19 -1.34 9.45
C PHE A 53 24.55 -2.80 9.26
N ALA A 54 25.61 -3.26 9.93
CA ALA A 54 26.08 -4.64 9.87
C ALA A 54 26.12 -5.22 11.28
N GLY A 55 25.67 -6.47 11.46
CA GLY A 55 25.74 -7.16 12.74
C GLY A 55 24.51 -8.02 13.03
N ASP A 56 24.02 -7.95 14.26
CA ASP A 56 22.80 -8.64 14.68
C ASP A 56 21.59 -8.18 13.86
N PHE A 57 20.75 -9.12 13.43
CA PHE A 57 19.63 -8.82 12.53
C PHE A 57 18.51 -8.02 13.18
N ARG A 58 18.37 -8.09 14.51
CA ARG A 58 17.38 -7.33 15.28
C ARG A 58 17.83 -5.89 15.47
N GLU A 59 19.08 -5.68 15.87
CA GLU A 59 19.65 -4.36 16.07
C GLU A 59 19.84 -3.61 14.75
N ALA A 60 20.44 -4.26 13.74
CA ALA A 60 20.70 -3.63 12.44
C ALA A 60 19.41 -3.17 11.76
N PHE A 61 18.32 -3.95 11.88
CA PHE A 61 17.00 -3.55 11.39
C PHE A 61 16.47 -2.30 12.11
N ARG A 62 16.48 -2.27 13.45
CA ARG A 62 15.97 -1.15 14.24
C ARG A 62 16.75 0.14 13.98
N ARG A 63 18.07 0.07 13.88
CA ARG A 63 18.91 1.23 13.52
C ARG A 63 18.63 1.71 12.10
N ALA A 64 18.38 0.80 11.16
CA ALA A 64 17.96 1.17 9.82
C ALA A 64 16.59 1.84 9.79
N THR A 65 15.63 1.43 10.63
CA THR A 65 14.31 2.07 10.67
C THR A 65 14.36 3.50 11.19
N GLU A 66 15.27 3.81 12.14
CA GLU A 66 15.52 5.17 12.62
C GLU A 66 15.95 6.13 11.51
N VAL A 67 16.77 5.68 10.56
CA VAL A 67 17.15 6.49 9.37
C VAL A 67 16.04 6.48 8.34
N SER A 68 15.45 5.29 8.07
CA SER A 68 14.42 5.08 7.07
C SER A 68 13.22 6.01 7.24
N ARG A 69 12.79 6.25 8.49
CA ARG A 69 11.65 7.16 8.76
C ARG A 69 11.86 8.59 8.26
N PHE A 70 13.09 9.10 8.26
CA PHE A 70 13.36 10.46 7.79
C PHE A 70 13.43 10.56 6.27
N VAL A 71 13.74 9.45 5.58
CA VAL A 71 13.96 9.46 4.13
C VAL A 71 12.75 8.91 3.35
N HIS A 72 12.02 7.95 3.90
CA HIS A 72 10.93 7.23 3.22
C HIS A 72 9.52 7.57 3.72
N ILE A 73 9.38 8.41 4.74
CA ILE A 73 8.08 8.92 5.19
C ILE A 73 7.96 10.38 4.75
N LYS A 74 6.86 10.70 4.08
CA LYS A 74 6.48 12.04 3.66
C LYS A 74 5.27 12.48 4.44
N TYR A 75 5.30 13.73 4.87
CA TYR A 75 4.30 14.32 5.71
C TYR A 75 3.57 15.40 4.93
N THR A 76 2.25 15.28 4.80
CA THR A 76 1.43 16.21 3.99
C THR A 76 0.77 17.31 4.79
N GLY A 77 0.70 17.19 6.11
CA GLY A 77 0.01 18.14 7.01
C GLY A 77 -1.53 18.12 6.93
N ARG A 78 -2.12 17.63 5.83
CA ARG A 78 -3.57 17.45 5.65
C ARG A 78 -3.91 16.19 4.86
N LYS A 79 -5.19 15.82 4.89
CA LYS A 79 -5.78 14.85 3.98
C LYS A 79 -6.27 15.53 2.70
N TYR A 80 -6.50 14.73 1.67
CA TYR A 80 -6.99 15.17 0.35
C TYR A 80 -8.22 14.36 -0.03
N ARG A 81 -9.17 15.01 -0.71
CA ARG A 81 -10.33 14.35 -1.28
C ARG A 81 -9.94 13.38 -2.39
N ARG A 82 -8.89 13.73 -3.15
CA ARG A 82 -8.35 12.88 -4.21
C ARG A 82 -6.83 12.78 -4.12
N VAL A 83 -6.30 11.59 -4.34
CA VAL A 83 -4.87 11.37 -4.56
C VAL A 83 -4.67 10.67 -5.90
N ILE A 84 -3.81 11.23 -6.74
CA ILE A 84 -3.39 10.62 -8.00
C ILE A 84 -2.05 9.95 -7.78
N ALA A 85 -2.02 8.63 -7.84
CA ALA A 85 -0.80 7.84 -7.78
C ALA A 85 -0.28 7.59 -9.20
N LEU A 86 0.76 8.32 -9.61
CA LEU A 86 1.52 7.99 -10.81
C LEU A 86 2.42 6.80 -10.47
N LEU A 87 1.93 5.60 -10.73
CA LEU A 87 2.56 4.36 -10.27
C LEU A 87 3.91 4.18 -10.93
N ASP A 88 4.92 3.80 -10.15
CA ASP A 88 6.26 3.58 -10.69
C ASP A 88 6.30 2.45 -11.74
N GLU A 89 7.10 2.63 -12.79
CA GLU A 89 7.12 1.75 -13.98
C GLU A 89 7.51 0.30 -13.69
N HIS A 90 8.20 0.01 -12.58
CA HIS A 90 8.57 -1.36 -12.22
C HIS A 90 7.43 -2.21 -11.64
N TYR A 91 6.22 -1.63 -11.50
CA TYR A 91 5.04 -2.35 -11.03
C TYR A 91 4.16 -2.79 -12.21
N ASP A 92 4.39 -4.00 -12.71
CA ASP A 92 3.68 -4.55 -13.89
C ASP A 92 2.29 -5.16 -13.58
N GLU A 93 2.04 -5.49 -12.31
CA GLU A 93 0.79 -6.08 -11.80
C GLU A 93 0.30 -5.38 -10.52
N LEU A 94 -1.02 -5.41 -10.28
CA LEU A 94 -1.61 -4.77 -9.11
C LEU A 94 -1.26 -5.47 -7.79
N TRP A 95 -0.86 -6.75 -7.82
CA TRP A 95 -0.36 -7.47 -6.63
C TRP A 95 0.77 -6.70 -5.93
N VAL A 96 1.72 -6.19 -6.71
CA VAL A 96 2.82 -5.37 -6.20
C VAL A 96 2.45 -3.88 -6.24
N GLY A 97 1.75 -3.44 -7.30
CA GLY A 97 1.30 -2.05 -7.48
C GLY A 97 0.32 -1.55 -6.43
N GLY A 98 -0.37 -2.45 -5.73
CA GLY A 98 -1.27 -2.18 -4.61
C GLY A 98 -0.61 -1.38 -3.48
N LYS A 99 0.74 -1.31 -3.46
CA LYS A 99 1.52 -0.37 -2.66
C LYS A 99 1.05 1.07 -2.76
N ALA A 100 0.51 1.50 -3.90
CA ALA A 100 -0.09 2.82 -4.03
C ALA A 100 -1.17 3.05 -2.97
N SER A 101 -2.07 2.07 -2.77
CA SER A 101 -3.14 2.17 -1.79
C SER A 101 -2.62 2.24 -0.36
N TYR A 102 -1.88 1.22 0.10
CA TYR A 102 -1.50 1.19 1.51
C TYR A 102 -0.41 2.18 1.91
N ARG A 103 0.29 2.82 0.96
CA ARG A 103 1.23 3.91 1.25
C ARG A 103 0.63 5.30 1.18
N LEU A 104 -0.51 5.47 0.50
CA LEU A 104 -1.17 6.77 0.33
C LEU A 104 -2.50 6.86 1.09
N GLY A 105 -3.10 5.74 1.48
CA GLY A 105 -4.43 5.71 2.10
C GLY A 105 -4.56 6.55 3.36
N GLY A 106 -3.47 6.76 4.10
CA GLY A 106 -3.46 7.57 5.33
C GLY A 106 -3.74 9.05 5.09
N ILE A 107 -3.47 9.55 3.88
CA ILE A 107 -3.66 10.94 3.49
C ILE A 107 -4.93 11.17 2.66
N ILE A 108 -5.81 10.16 2.52
CA ILE A 108 -7.07 10.27 1.77
C ILE A 108 -8.22 10.47 2.74
N GLU A 109 -9.11 11.40 2.40
CA GLU A 109 -10.35 11.64 3.14
C GLU A 109 -11.31 10.45 3.06
N GLU A 110 -12.18 10.30 4.05
CA GLU A 110 -13.25 9.31 3.99
C GLU A 110 -14.25 9.66 2.89
N GLY A 111 -14.58 8.69 2.05
CA GLY A 111 -15.36 8.92 0.83
C GLY A 111 -14.58 9.54 -0.31
N GLY A 112 -13.27 9.77 -0.15
CA GLY A 112 -12.38 10.28 -1.19
C GLY A 112 -12.05 9.24 -2.27
N GLU A 113 -11.05 9.55 -3.08
CA GLU A 113 -10.62 8.75 -4.21
C GLU A 113 -9.09 8.60 -4.27
N LEU A 114 -8.64 7.37 -4.53
CA LEU A 114 -7.32 7.07 -5.04
C LEU A 114 -7.42 6.71 -6.52
N LEU A 115 -6.88 7.54 -7.40
CA LEU A 115 -6.70 7.20 -8.81
C LEU A 115 -5.29 6.66 -9.02
N ILE A 116 -5.16 5.39 -9.42
CA ILE A 116 -3.87 4.78 -9.76
C ILE A 116 -3.69 4.87 -11.27
N TYR A 117 -2.77 5.71 -11.72
CA TYR A 117 -2.36 5.80 -13.12
C TYR A 117 -1.14 4.92 -13.38
N ALA A 118 -1.32 3.90 -14.20
CA ALA A 118 -0.31 2.88 -14.49
C ALA A 118 -0.52 2.28 -15.90
N PRO A 119 -0.23 3.01 -16.98
CA PRO A 119 -0.48 2.55 -18.35
C PRO A 119 0.27 1.26 -18.71
N HIS A 120 1.38 0.98 -18.02
CA HIS A 120 2.20 -0.22 -18.18
C HIS A 120 1.64 -1.45 -17.44
N LEU A 121 0.79 -1.27 -16.42
CA LEU A 121 0.26 -2.35 -15.59
C LEU A 121 -0.82 -3.13 -16.36
N ARG A 122 -0.64 -4.45 -16.48
CA ARG A 122 -1.42 -5.29 -17.43
C ARG A 122 -2.43 -6.21 -16.78
N CYS A 123 -2.26 -6.56 -15.51
CA CYS A 123 -3.12 -7.52 -14.83
C CYS A 123 -3.24 -7.25 -13.33
N ILE A 124 -4.20 -7.93 -12.69
CA ILE A 124 -4.35 -7.91 -11.24
C ILE A 124 -3.20 -8.66 -10.57
N SER A 125 -2.96 -9.90 -11.01
CA SER A 125 -1.78 -10.68 -10.64
C SER A 125 -1.59 -11.84 -11.61
N GLU A 126 -0.35 -12.15 -11.99
CA GLU A 126 -0.02 -13.34 -12.77
C GLU A 126 -0.24 -14.63 -11.97
N THR A 127 0.05 -14.61 -10.67
CA THR A 127 0.00 -15.81 -9.81
C THR A 127 -1.34 -15.93 -9.08
N HIS A 128 -1.88 -14.82 -8.58
CA HIS A 128 -3.05 -14.83 -7.69
C HIS A 128 -4.31 -14.22 -8.32
N GLY A 129 -4.25 -13.84 -9.61
CA GLY A 129 -5.29 -13.07 -10.29
C GLY A 129 -6.66 -13.72 -10.23
N ALA A 130 -6.75 -15.02 -10.54
CA ALA A 130 -8.00 -15.76 -10.52
C ALA A 130 -8.71 -15.72 -9.15
N MET A 131 -7.95 -15.85 -8.07
CA MET A 131 -8.52 -15.81 -6.71
C MET A 131 -8.92 -14.38 -6.34
N ILE A 132 -8.12 -13.38 -6.70
CA ILE A 132 -8.45 -11.97 -6.45
C ILE A 132 -9.71 -11.57 -7.22
N GLU A 133 -9.82 -11.95 -8.50
CA GLU A 133 -11.01 -11.71 -9.33
C GLU A 133 -12.26 -12.40 -8.82
N LYS A 134 -12.12 -13.56 -8.15
CA LYS A 134 -13.24 -14.30 -7.55
C LYS A 134 -13.79 -13.62 -6.30
N TYR A 135 -12.93 -13.12 -5.42
CA TYR A 135 -13.34 -12.59 -4.11
C TYR A 135 -13.45 -11.06 -4.06
N GLY A 136 -12.70 -10.37 -4.92
CA GLY A 136 -12.62 -8.92 -5.01
C GLY A 136 -11.95 -8.26 -3.80
N TYR A 137 -11.48 -7.03 -4.01
CA TYR A 137 -10.93 -6.22 -2.92
C TYR A 137 -12.05 -5.81 -1.96
N ALA A 138 -11.80 -5.94 -0.66
CA ALA A 138 -12.78 -5.64 0.37
C ALA A 138 -12.11 -5.27 1.71
N PRO A 139 -12.77 -4.43 2.55
CA PRO A 139 -12.32 -4.15 3.90
C PRO A 139 -12.14 -5.41 4.76
N LEU A 140 -11.34 -5.27 5.82
CA LEU A 140 -10.96 -6.38 6.71
C LEU A 140 -12.15 -7.17 7.23
N GLU A 141 -13.22 -6.49 7.64
CA GLU A 141 -14.41 -7.10 8.20
C GLU A 141 -15.08 -8.03 7.19
N ARG A 142 -15.23 -7.59 5.94
CA ARG A 142 -15.81 -8.40 4.87
C ARG A 142 -14.90 -9.57 4.50
N VAL A 143 -13.58 -9.36 4.43
CA VAL A 143 -12.66 -10.46 4.11
C VAL A 143 -12.62 -11.51 5.22
N ARG A 144 -12.81 -11.12 6.49
CA ARG A 144 -12.91 -12.09 7.59
C ARG A 144 -14.11 -13.03 7.42
N GLU A 145 -15.26 -12.51 6.97
CA GLU A 145 -16.43 -13.33 6.64
C GLU A 145 -16.11 -14.28 5.47
N LEU A 146 -15.51 -13.76 4.39
CA LEU A 146 -15.12 -14.58 3.24
C LEU A 146 -14.15 -15.72 3.62
N VAL A 147 -13.20 -15.45 4.52
CA VAL A 147 -12.27 -16.47 5.02
C VAL A 147 -13.00 -17.49 5.91
N ALA A 148 -13.97 -17.08 6.72
CA ALA A 148 -14.75 -18.02 7.54
C ALA A 148 -15.58 -18.99 6.67
N GLU A 149 -16.06 -18.51 5.52
CA GLU A 149 -16.97 -19.24 4.62
C GLU A 149 -16.23 -20.02 3.51
N SER A 150 -14.94 -19.78 3.29
CA SER A 150 -14.22 -20.34 2.14
C SER A 150 -12.94 -21.09 2.51
N ALA A 151 -12.98 -22.42 2.32
CA ALA A 151 -11.81 -23.28 2.48
C ALA A 151 -10.63 -22.89 1.56
N GLU A 152 -10.92 -22.39 0.36
CA GLU A 152 -9.90 -21.92 -0.58
C GLU A 152 -9.14 -20.70 -0.04
N LEU A 153 -9.82 -19.72 0.56
CA LEU A 153 -9.17 -18.58 1.21
C LEU A 153 -8.47 -18.97 2.52
N GLN A 154 -9.02 -19.91 3.28
CA GLN A 154 -8.35 -20.46 4.47
C GLN A 154 -7.02 -21.12 4.12
N ALA A 155 -6.95 -21.79 2.97
CA ALA A 155 -5.71 -22.35 2.44
C ALA A 155 -4.76 -21.29 1.85
N ASN A 156 -5.26 -20.08 1.54
CA ASN A 156 -4.51 -19.02 0.83
C ASN A 156 -4.62 -17.66 1.55
N LEU A 157 -4.25 -17.63 2.83
CA LEU A 157 -4.34 -16.42 3.67
C LEU A 157 -3.49 -15.24 3.15
N CYS A 158 -2.50 -15.48 2.28
CA CYS A 158 -1.75 -14.41 1.62
C CYS A 158 -2.65 -13.59 0.67
N VAL A 159 -3.54 -14.25 -0.08
CA VAL A 159 -4.51 -13.59 -0.96
C VAL A 159 -5.51 -12.82 -0.10
N ALA A 160 -6.07 -13.44 0.94
CA ALA A 160 -6.98 -12.76 1.86
C ALA A 160 -6.33 -11.51 2.48
N ALA A 161 -5.08 -11.60 2.92
CA ALA A 161 -4.34 -10.45 3.43
C ALA A 161 -4.19 -9.35 2.37
N HIS A 162 -3.83 -9.71 1.13
CA HIS A 162 -3.70 -8.75 0.04
C HIS A 162 -5.01 -8.03 -0.28
N LEU A 163 -6.15 -8.74 -0.30
CA LEU A 163 -7.47 -8.14 -0.53
C LEU A 163 -7.74 -6.99 0.45
N THR A 164 -7.46 -7.22 1.73
CA THR A 164 -7.65 -6.21 2.79
C THR A 164 -6.67 -5.05 2.68
N GLN A 165 -5.41 -5.32 2.35
CA GLN A 165 -4.35 -4.32 2.30
C GLN A 165 -4.57 -3.33 1.16
N VAL A 166 -4.97 -3.82 -0.02
CA VAL A 166 -5.30 -2.95 -1.15
C VAL A 166 -6.59 -2.18 -0.90
N ALA A 167 -7.60 -2.78 -0.28
CA ALA A 167 -8.80 -2.05 0.14
C ALA A 167 -8.56 -1.05 1.28
N TYR A 168 -7.38 -1.10 1.91
CA TYR A 168 -6.89 -0.25 2.99
C TYR A 168 -7.69 -0.34 4.31
N ALA A 169 -8.93 0.16 4.31
CA ALA A 169 -9.81 0.22 5.47
C ALA A 169 -11.28 0.30 5.03
N GLY A 170 -12.18 -0.04 5.95
CA GLY A 170 -13.62 0.19 5.80
C GLY A 170 -14.09 1.45 6.53
N ARG A 171 -15.28 1.93 6.16
CA ARG A 171 -16.09 2.90 6.93
C ARG A 171 -17.53 2.41 6.99
N ARG A 172 -18.32 2.95 7.91
CA ARG A 172 -19.77 2.74 7.90
C ARG A 172 -20.44 3.78 7.00
N ASP A 173 -21.36 3.33 6.14
CA ASP A 173 -22.28 4.23 5.43
C ASP A 173 -23.47 4.63 6.32
N GLU A 174 -24.35 5.49 5.82
CA GLU A 174 -25.54 5.99 6.54
C GLU A 174 -26.51 4.86 6.95
N SER A 175 -26.47 3.72 6.25
CA SER A 175 -27.25 2.53 6.57
C SER A 175 -26.58 1.61 7.61
N GLY A 176 -25.36 1.95 8.02
CA GLY A 176 -24.55 1.18 8.97
C GLY A 176 -23.75 0.03 8.32
N ARG A 177 -23.79 -0.10 6.99
CA ARG A 177 -23.04 -1.14 6.25
C ARG A 177 -21.58 -0.75 6.12
N ILE A 178 -20.69 -1.74 6.18
CA ILE A 178 -19.26 -1.55 5.96
C ILE A 178 -19.00 -1.43 4.45
N VAL A 179 -18.45 -0.29 4.06
CA VAL A 179 -18.04 0.02 2.68
C VAL A 179 -16.56 0.43 2.66
N PRO A 180 -15.87 0.40 1.51
CA PRO A 180 -14.52 0.92 1.40
C PRO A 180 -14.41 2.35 1.95
N ARG A 181 -13.32 2.65 2.66
CA ARG A 181 -13.07 3.99 3.21
C ARG A 181 -13.01 5.05 2.12
N TYR A 182 -12.41 4.73 0.99
CA TYR A 182 -12.33 5.54 -0.22
C TYR A 182 -12.46 4.66 -1.47
N GLN A 183 -12.80 5.27 -2.60
CA GLN A 183 -12.83 4.58 -3.90
C GLN A 183 -11.40 4.43 -4.44
N ILE A 184 -11.08 3.27 -5.01
CA ILE A 184 -9.86 3.09 -5.80
C ILE A 184 -10.27 2.97 -7.27
N THR A 185 -9.74 3.85 -8.11
CA THR A 185 -9.96 3.86 -9.56
C THR A 185 -8.66 3.49 -10.25
N LEU A 186 -8.69 2.49 -11.13
CA LEU A 186 -7.53 2.05 -11.88
C LEU A 186 -7.56 2.62 -13.31
N ALA A 187 -6.54 3.40 -13.65
CA ALA A 187 -6.25 3.87 -15.00
C ALA A 187 -5.02 3.13 -15.54
N ALA A 188 -5.25 1.91 -16.05
CA ALA A 188 -4.20 0.98 -16.51
C ALA A 188 -4.63 0.19 -17.75
N ALA A 189 -3.78 -0.69 -18.26
CA ALA A 189 -4.10 -1.57 -19.39
C ALA A 189 -5.06 -2.73 -19.02
N VAL A 190 -5.52 -2.79 -17.76
CA VAL A 190 -6.56 -3.70 -17.29
C VAL A 190 -7.93 -3.21 -17.76
N ASP A 191 -8.76 -4.11 -18.29
CA ASP A 191 -10.08 -3.77 -18.81
C ASP A 191 -11.09 -3.45 -17.68
N GLU A 192 -12.17 -2.76 -18.07
CA GLU A 192 -13.21 -2.31 -17.16
C GLU A 192 -13.94 -3.47 -16.46
N ALA A 193 -14.19 -4.58 -17.17
CA ALA A 193 -14.90 -5.72 -16.60
C ALA A 193 -14.08 -6.39 -15.51
N THR A 194 -12.76 -6.52 -15.73
CA THR A 194 -11.83 -7.03 -14.73
C THR A 194 -11.77 -6.12 -13.50
N CYS A 195 -11.66 -4.80 -13.68
CA CYS A 195 -11.67 -3.85 -12.55
C CYS A 195 -12.97 -3.93 -11.73
N ARG A 196 -14.12 -3.99 -12.40
CA ARG A 196 -15.43 -4.12 -11.74
C ARG A 196 -15.56 -5.44 -10.97
N ARG A 197 -15.05 -6.57 -11.51
CA ARG A 197 -15.05 -7.87 -10.79
C ARG A 197 -14.32 -7.79 -9.46
N VAL A 198 -13.25 -7.00 -9.38
CA VAL A 198 -12.45 -6.84 -8.16
C VAL A 198 -12.85 -5.65 -7.28
N ASN A 199 -14.03 -5.04 -7.52
CA ASN A 199 -14.54 -3.86 -6.80
C ASN A 199 -13.68 -2.58 -6.97
N LEU A 200 -13.04 -2.42 -8.13
CA LEU A 200 -12.31 -1.20 -8.48
C LEU A 200 -13.12 -0.36 -9.47
N GLY A 201 -12.94 0.96 -9.39
CA GLY A 201 -13.30 1.88 -10.45
C GLY A 201 -12.37 1.70 -11.64
N TRP A 202 -12.82 2.11 -12.82
CA TRP A 202 -12.03 2.04 -14.05
C TRP A 202 -12.01 3.38 -14.76
N MET A 203 -10.85 3.74 -15.30
CA MET A 203 -10.68 4.89 -16.19
C MET A 203 -9.82 4.46 -17.38
N ASP A 204 -10.19 4.90 -18.60
CA ASP A 204 -9.31 4.75 -19.76
C ASP A 204 -8.05 5.59 -19.55
N TYR A 205 -6.91 4.93 -19.32
CA TYR A 205 -5.63 5.59 -19.06
C TYR A 205 -5.19 6.52 -20.19
N ARG A 206 -5.69 6.31 -21.42
CA ARG A 206 -5.38 7.16 -22.58
C ARG A 206 -6.04 8.53 -22.50
N LYS A 207 -7.09 8.66 -21.68
CA LYS A 207 -7.81 9.91 -21.44
C LYS A 207 -7.29 10.67 -20.22
N PHE A 208 -6.39 10.06 -19.43
CA PHE A 208 -5.80 10.75 -18.29
C PHE A 208 -4.92 11.90 -18.76
N GLN A 209 -5.23 13.11 -18.29
CA GLN A 209 -4.40 14.29 -18.47
C GLN A 209 -4.06 14.88 -17.10
N ARG A 210 -2.77 14.96 -16.78
CA ARG A 210 -2.31 15.50 -15.49
C ARG A 210 -2.84 16.91 -15.22
N ALA A 211 -2.88 17.74 -16.27
CA ALA A 211 -3.32 19.13 -16.19
C ALA A 211 -4.74 19.29 -15.62
N ASP A 212 -5.59 18.26 -15.72
CA ASP A 212 -6.95 18.24 -15.16
C ASP A 212 -6.95 18.25 -13.62
N TYR A 213 -5.82 17.92 -12.98
CA TYR A 213 -5.69 17.76 -11.55
C TYR A 213 -4.74 18.76 -10.89
N ASP A 214 -3.80 19.35 -11.64
CA ASP A 214 -2.73 20.20 -11.06
C ASP A 214 -3.26 21.48 -10.37
N ASN A 215 -4.46 21.95 -10.73
CA ASN A 215 -5.07 23.17 -10.17
C ASN A 215 -6.14 22.90 -9.09
N ASP A 216 -6.39 21.64 -8.73
CA ASP A 216 -7.37 21.28 -7.71
C ASP A 216 -6.70 21.22 -6.32
N PRO A 217 -7.02 22.14 -5.38
CA PRO A 217 -6.39 22.17 -4.07
C PRO A 217 -6.71 20.94 -3.21
N ASP A 218 -7.78 20.20 -3.53
CA ASP A 218 -8.18 18.97 -2.85
C ASP A 218 -7.63 17.71 -3.51
N THR A 219 -6.79 17.87 -4.55
CA THR A 219 -6.06 16.78 -5.21
C THR A 219 -4.56 16.85 -4.90
N LEU A 220 -3.96 15.72 -4.52
CA LEU A 220 -2.50 15.57 -4.49
C LEU A 220 -2.05 14.60 -5.59
N VAL A 221 -1.15 15.04 -6.47
CA VAL A 221 -0.47 14.17 -7.44
C VAL A 221 0.85 13.68 -6.85
N VAL A 222 1.03 12.36 -6.78
CA VAL A 222 2.22 11.70 -6.25
C VAL A 222 2.99 11.02 -7.38
N GLU A 223 4.20 11.52 -7.61
CA GLU A 223 5.17 10.92 -8.54
C GLU A 223 5.74 9.62 -7.99
N ARG A 224 6.06 8.66 -8.89
CA ARG A 224 6.75 7.40 -8.54
C ARG A 224 6.08 6.70 -7.35
N ALA A 225 4.76 6.70 -7.36
CA ALA A 225 3.93 6.21 -6.27
C ALA A 225 4.21 4.73 -5.98
N GLY A 226 4.00 4.33 -4.73
CA GLY A 226 4.28 2.97 -4.24
C GLY A 226 5.67 2.82 -3.60
N ARG A 227 6.49 3.88 -3.55
CA ARG A 227 7.82 3.87 -2.90
C ARG A 227 7.79 4.39 -1.47
N ASP A 228 7.45 5.66 -1.29
CA ASP A 228 7.43 6.34 0.01
C ASP A 228 6.07 6.17 0.70
N LEU A 229 6.07 6.19 2.04
CA LEU A 229 4.86 6.22 2.86
C LEU A 229 4.43 7.68 3.09
N TYR A 230 3.16 7.99 2.90
CA TYR A 230 2.60 9.32 3.16
C TYR A 230 1.73 9.28 4.40
N LEU A 231 1.97 10.19 5.34
CA LEU A 231 1.24 10.34 6.59
C LEU A 231 0.79 11.78 6.80
N VAL A 232 -0.22 11.95 7.66
CA VAL A 232 -0.76 13.24 8.07
C VAL A 232 -0.16 13.62 9.43
N GLU A 233 1.04 14.18 9.48
CA GLU A 233 1.55 14.86 10.70
C GLU A 233 2.52 15.99 10.34
N PRO A 234 2.59 17.12 11.08
CA PRO A 234 1.60 17.66 12.02
C PRO A 234 1.41 19.20 11.93
N ALA A 235 0.52 19.74 12.79
CA ALA A 235 0.75 21.00 13.52
C ALA A 235 0.69 20.65 15.03
N ALA A 236 1.61 21.03 15.93
CA ALA A 236 2.06 22.39 16.28
C ALA A 236 3.49 22.41 16.94
N PRO A 237 4.05 23.58 17.30
CA PRO A 237 3.64 24.25 18.55
C PRO A 237 3.34 25.76 18.38
N SER A 238 2.19 26.23 18.88
CA SER A 238 2.11 27.58 19.45
C SER A 238 2.44 27.43 20.93
N THR A 239 3.53 28.09 21.32
CA THR A 239 4.12 28.23 22.66
C THR A 239 3.14 28.24 23.82
#